data_AF-A0A2G6ET92-F1
#
_entry.id   AF-A0A2G6ET92-F1
#
_cell.length_a   1.000
_cell.length_b   1.000
_cell.length_c   1.000
_cell.angle_alpha   90.00
_cell.angle_beta   90.00
_cell.angle_gamma   90.00
#
_symmetry.space_group_name_H-M   'P 1'
#
loop_
_entity.id
_entity.type
_entity.pdbx_description
1 polymer ?
#
loop_
_entity_poly.entity_id
_entity_poly.type
_entity_poly.pdbx_seq_one_letter_code
_entity_poly.pdbx_strand_id
1 'polypeptide(L)'
;MYKSHFLSQLGCQLPIIQAPMAGVQDSRLAIAVCNAGGLGSLPCAMLSVEQIEREIAHIRANTVSPFNVNFFAHRQVDYTPKMQNRWFQVLQPYYQQFGLSEQ
;
A
#
# COMPACT_ATOMS: atom_id res chain seq x y z
N MET A 1 1.27 8.87 -34.11
CA MET A 1 1.87 8.36 -32.87
C MET A 1 0.98 7.24 -32.36
N TYR A 2 1.46 5.99 -32.25
CA TYR A 2 0.65 4.89 -31.71
C TYR A 2 0.37 5.16 -30.23
N LYS A 3 -0.90 5.39 -29.87
CA LYS A 3 -1.32 5.35 -28.47
C LYS A 3 -1.21 3.90 -28.00
N SER A 4 -0.36 3.65 -27.02
CA SER A 4 -0.28 2.34 -26.37
C SER A 4 -1.67 1.93 -25.88
N HIS A 5 -2.11 0.72 -26.24
CA HIS A 5 -3.41 0.17 -25.81
C HIS A 5 -3.56 0.23 -24.28
N PHE A 6 -2.48 -0.06 -23.56
CA PHE A 6 -2.39 0.05 -22.12
C PHE A 6 -2.70 1.46 -21.58
N LEU A 7 -2.15 2.50 -22.21
CA LEU A 7 -2.42 3.89 -21.84
C LEU A 7 -3.88 4.28 -22.07
N SER A 8 -4.45 3.82 -23.20
CA SER A 8 -5.85 4.09 -23.51
C SER A 8 -6.83 3.45 -22.53
N GLN A 9 -6.48 2.29 -21.97
CA GLN A 9 -7.30 1.61 -20.95
C GLN A 9 -7.20 2.28 -19.58
N LEU A 10 -6.02 2.76 -19.20
CA LEU A 10 -5.80 3.38 -17.89
C LEU A 10 -6.13 4.87 -17.83
N GLY A 11 -6.29 5.54 -18.97
CA GLY A 11 -6.56 6.98 -19.02
C GLY A 11 -5.36 7.87 -18.61
N CYS A 12 -4.15 7.31 -18.62
CA CYS A 12 -2.92 8.01 -18.25
C CYS A 12 -2.18 8.54 -19.48
N GLN A 13 -1.31 9.53 -19.28
CA GLN A 13 -0.49 10.13 -20.34
C GLN A 13 0.85 9.39 -20.52
N LEU A 14 1.41 8.90 -19.40
CA LEU A 14 2.69 8.20 -19.34
C LEU A 14 2.49 6.73 -18.94
N PRO A 15 3.26 5.78 -19.53
CA PRO A 15 3.11 4.34 -19.25
C PRO A 15 3.85 3.97 -17.97
N ILE A 16 3.61 4.73 -16.91
CA ILE A 16 4.29 4.61 -15.62
C ILE A 16 3.22 4.45 -14.55
N ILE A 17 3.31 3.34 -13.82
CA ILE A 17 2.53 3.11 -12.61
C ILE A 17 3.49 3.22 -11.44
N GLN A 18 3.21 4.13 -10.51
CA GLN A 18 3.91 4.16 -9.24
C GLN A 18 3.39 3.01 -8.36
N ALA A 19 4.27 2.10 -7.95
CA ALA A 19 3.88 0.90 -7.21
C ALA A 19 3.27 1.24 -5.84
N PRO A 20 2.15 0.62 -5.42
CA PRO A 20 1.59 0.80 -4.08
C PRO A 20 2.51 0.20 -3.03
N MET A 21 3.03 1.02 -2.11
CA MET A 21 4.01 0.60 -1.10
C MET A 21 3.50 0.89 0.31
N ALA A 22 2.82 -0.08 0.93
CA ALA A 22 2.30 0.06 2.29
C ALA A 22 3.43 0.34 3.30
N GLY A 23 3.23 1.33 4.19
CA GLY A 23 4.19 1.71 5.23
C GLY A 23 5.17 2.83 4.86
N VAL A 24 5.26 3.24 3.59
CA VAL A 24 6.21 4.29 3.14
C VAL A 24 5.57 5.37 2.28
N GLN A 25 4.25 5.30 2.05
CA GLN A 25 3.57 6.11 1.04
C GLN A 25 2.12 6.44 1.44
N ASP A 26 1.67 7.63 1.03
CA ASP A 26 0.32 8.17 1.24
C ASP A 26 -0.25 8.81 -0.05
N SER A 27 -1.42 9.48 0.02
CA SER A 27 -2.03 10.19 -1.10
C SER A 27 -1.15 11.26 -1.74
N ARG A 28 -0.21 11.88 -1.02
CA ARG A 28 0.61 12.97 -1.59
C ARG A 28 1.47 12.48 -2.74
N LEU A 29 2.07 11.30 -2.59
CA LEU A 29 2.85 10.69 -3.67
C LEU A 29 1.94 10.28 -4.85
N ALA A 30 0.79 9.68 -4.57
CA ALA A 30 -0.15 9.28 -5.61
C ALA A 30 -0.62 10.49 -6.44
N ILE A 31 -1.00 11.60 -5.77
CA ILE A 31 -1.39 12.86 -6.41
C ILE A 31 -0.26 13.41 -7.28
N ALA A 32 0.97 13.44 -6.78
CA ALA A 32 2.12 13.95 -7.53
C ALA A 32 2.34 13.18 -8.84
N VAL A 33 2.24 11.84 -8.80
CA VAL A 33 2.38 10.99 -10.00
C VAL A 33 1.20 11.18 -10.96
N CYS A 34 -0.03 11.26 -10.44
CA CYS A 34 -1.23 11.53 -11.25
C CYS A 34 -1.14 12.86 -12.00
N ASN A 35 -0.64 13.90 -11.33
CA ASN A 35 -0.48 15.24 -11.90
C ASN A 35 0.72 15.31 -12.87
N ALA A 36 1.71 14.44 -12.71
CA ALA A 36 2.81 14.27 -13.66
C ALA A 36 2.41 13.44 -14.91
N GLY A 37 1.20 12.89 -14.96
CA GLY A 37 0.67 12.14 -16.10
C GLY A 37 0.83 10.61 -16.01
N GLY A 38 1.40 10.09 -14.93
CA GLY A 38 1.43 8.66 -14.63
C GLY A 38 0.20 8.19 -13.83
N LEU A 39 0.16 6.91 -13.48
CA LEU A 39 -0.85 6.34 -12.57
C LEU A 39 -0.28 6.28 -11.15
N GLY A 40 -0.73 7.18 -10.28
CA GLY A 40 -0.45 7.09 -8.84
C GLY A 40 -1.21 5.93 -8.19
N SER A 41 -0.68 5.33 -7.13
CA SER A 41 -1.33 4.23 -6.41
C SER A 41 -1.47 4.53 -4.93
N LEU A 42 -2.60 4.18 -4.31
CA LEU A 42 -2.82 4.22 -2.86
C LEU A 42 -2.75 2.79 -2.27
N PRO A 43 -1.84 2.47 -1.35
CA PRO A 43 -1.79 1.18 -0.67
C PRO A 43 -2.77 1.14 0.50
N CYS A 44 -3.76 0.26 0.45
CA CYS A 44 -4.82 0.16 1.46
C CYS A 44 -4.65 -1.01 2.43
N ALA A 45 -3.65 -1.87 2.23
CA ALA A 45 -3.47 -3.11 3.00
C ALA A 45 -3.28 -2.91 4.52
N MET A 46 -2.85 -1.72 4.96
CA MET A 46 -2.61 -1.38 6.37
C MET A 46 -3.54 -0.27 6.88
N LEU A 47 -4.54 0.13 6.11
CA LEU A 47 -5.45 1.22 6.44
C LEU A 47 -6.80 0.68 6.90
N SER A 48 -7.43 1.37 7.86
CA SER A 48 -8.84 1.17 8.18
C SER A 48 -9.72 1.68 7.03
N VAL A 49 -10.99 1.28 7.03
CA VAL A 49 -11.96 1.74 6.02
C VAL A 49 -12.09 3.27 6.03
N GLU A 50 -12.16 3.87 7.22
CA GLU A 50 -12.29 5.32 7.39
C GLU A 50 -11.03 6.06 6.89
N GLN A 51 -9.86 5.46 7.07
CA GLN A 51 -8.60 6.02 6.55
C GLN A 51 -8.59 5.96 5.01
N ILE A 52 -9.04 4.85 4.42
CA ILE A 52 -9.14 4.70 2.96
C ILE A 52 -10.08 5.75 2.37
N GLU A 53 -11.26 5.96 2.97
CA GLU A 53 -12.21 6.98 2.51
C GLU A 53 -11.61 8.38 2.53
N ARG A 54 -10.90 8.74 3.60
CA ARG A 54 -10.21 10.04 3.72
C ARG A 54 -9.12 10.23 2.69
N GLU A 55 -8.27 9.22 2.49
CA GLU A 55 -7.20 9.26 1.48
C GLU A 55 -7.77 9.38 0.06
N ILE A 56 -8.82 8.61 -0.27
CA ILE A 56 -9.49 8.68 -1.57
C ILE A 56 -10.12 10.06 -1.79
N ALA A 57 -10.81 10.61 -0.79
CA ALA A 57 -11.39 11.95 -0.87
C ALA A 57 -10.30 13.01 -1.09
N HIS A 58 -9.17 12.89 -0.38
CA HIS A 58 -8.03 13.79 -0.55
C HIS A 58 -7.41 13.71 -1.95
N ILE A 59 -7.25 12.51 -2.52
CA ILE A 59 -6.78 12.34 -3.90
C ILE A 59 -7.75 13.01 -4.88
N ARG A 60 -9.04 12.70 -4.78
CA ARG A 60 -10.08 13.23 -5.68
C ARG A 60 -10.23 14.75 -5.61
N ALA A 61 -9.91 15.37 -4.47
CA ALA A 61 -9.92 16.82 -4.34
C ALA A 61 -8.73 17.51 -5.02
N ASN A 62 -7.62 16.78 -5.28
CA ASN A 62 -6.36 17.35 -5.75
C ASN A 62 -5.94 16.87 -7.16
N THR A 63 -6.67 15.94 -7.76
CA THR A 63 -6.45 15.52 -9.15
C THR A 63 -7.73 14.97 -9.78
N VAL A 64 -7.89 15.19 -11.09
CA VAL A 64 -8.93 14.57 -11.93
C VAL A 64 -8.40 13.36 -12.70
N SER A 65 -7.09 13.11 -12.63
CA SER A 65 -6.45 11.97 -13.27
C SER A 65 -6.85 10.64 -12.59
N PRO A 66 -6.87 9.53 -13.32
CA PRO A 66 -7.09 8.21 -12.73
C PRO A 66 -5.97 7.84 -11.74
N PHE A 67 -6.31 7.04 -10.73
CA PHE A 67 -5.38 6.50 -9.75
C PHE A 67 -5.76 5.06 -9.40
N ASN A 68 -4.79 4.30 -8.90
CA ASN A 68 -4.94 2.91 -8.48
C ASN A 68 -5.17 2.83 -6.96
N VAL A 69 -5.98 1.87 -6.52
CA VAL A 69 -6.22 1.56 -5.10
C VAL A 69 -5.90 0.08 -4.89
N ASN A 70 -4.96 -0.22 -4.01
CA ASN A 70 -4.39 -1.55 -3.86
C ASN A 70 -4.78 -2.21 -2.55
N PHE A 71 -5.15 -3.48 -2.61
CA PHE A 71 -5.52 -4.32 -1.47
C PHE A 71 -4.76 -5.64 -1.49
N PHE A 72 -4.52 -6.20 -0.30
CA PHE A 72 -4.12 -7.59 -0.18
C PHE A 72 -5.34 -8.51 -0.31
N ALA A 73 -5.16 -9.62 -1.02
CA ALA A 73 -6.16 -10.67 -1.21
C ALA A 73 -5.55 -12.05 -0.92
N HIS A 74 -4.76 -12.16 0.14
CA HIS A 74 -4.13 -13.41 0.55
C HIS A 74 -5.12 -14.26 1.36
N ARG A 75 -4.93 -15.59 1.31
CA ARG A 75 -5.64 -16.51 2.20
C ARG A 75 -5.15 -16.28 3.63
N GLN A 76 -6.06 -15.99 4.55
CA GLN A 76 -5.71 -15.92 5.97
C GLN A 76 -5.34 -17.31 6.49
N VAL A 77 -4.30 -17.35 7.31
CA VAL A 77 -3.82 -18.54 8.00
C VAL A 77 -3.85 -18.23 9.48
N ASP A 78 -4.60 -19.03 10.23
CA ASP A 78 -4.62 -18.93 11.69
C ASP A 78 -3.32 -19.50 12.26
N TYR A 79 -2.69 -18.73 13.15
CA TYR A 79 -1.51 -19.20 13.87
C TYR A 79 -1.93 -19.90 15.17
N THR A 80 -1.35 -21.07 15.44
CA THR A 80 -1.58 -21.74 16.72
C THR A 80 -0.68 -21.15 17.80
N PRO A 81 -1.09 -21.18 19.09
CA PRO A 81 -0.22 -20.75 20.21
C PRO A 81 1.14 -21.46 20.20
N LYS A 82 1.19 -22.72 19.76
CA LYS A 82 2.45 -23.48 19.61
C LYS A 82 3.38 -22.89 18.56
N MET A 83 2.85 -22.43 17.42
CA MET A 83 3.65 -21.78 16.37
C MET A 83 4.19 -20.44 16.85
N GLN A 84 3.35 -19.66 17.55
CA GLN A 84 3.73 -18.36 18.10
C GLN A 84 4.82 -18.50 19.18
N ASN A 85 4.67 -19.43 20.13
CA ASN A 85 5.68 -19.70 21.14
C ASN A 85 7.01 -20.15 20.54
N ARG A 86 6.97 -21.01 19.50
CA ARG A 86 8.19 -21.43 18.79
C ARG A 86 8.89 -20.23 18.15
N TRP A 87 8.14 -19.29 17.57
CA TRP A 87 8.69 -18.08 16.98
C TRP A 87 9.32 -17.18 18.04
N PHE A 88 8.67 -16.99 19.19
CA PHE A 88 9.22 -16.21 20.30
C PHE A 88 10.50 -16.81 20.86
N GLN A 89 10.58 -18.14 21.03
CA GLN A 89 11.81 -18.80 21.47
C GLN A 89 13.00 -18.51 20.56
N VAL A 90 12.78 -18.44 19.24
CA VAL A 90 13.83 -18.08 18.27
C VAL A 90 14.26 -16.62 18.44
N LEU A 91 13.33 -15.73 18.78
CA LEU A 91 13.59 -14.30 18.94
C LEU A 91 14.06 -13.89 20.34
N GLN A 92 13.97 -14.80 21.33
CA GLN A 92 14.31 -14.54 22.73
C GLN A 92 15.69 -13.86 22.94
N PRO A 93 16.76 -14.23 22.22
CA PRO A 93 18.05 -13.56 22.39
C PRO A 93 18.01 -12.07 22.06
N TYR A 94 17.24 -11.67 21.04
CA TYR A 94 17.07 -10.26 20.67
C TYR A 94 16.22 -9.52 21.71
N TYR A 95 15.16 -10.16 22.22
CA TYR A 95 14.35 -9.58 23.29
C TYR A 95 15.19 -9.29 24.54
N GLN A 96 16.02 -10.25 24.94
CA GLN A 96 16.96 -10.07 26.07
C GLN A 96 17.98 -8.97 25.78
N GLN A 97 18.55 -8.94 24.57
CA GLN A 97 19.53 -7.92 24.18
C GLN A 97 18.95 -6.50 24.24
N PHE A 98 17.70 -6.31 23.84
CA PHE A 98 17.04 -5.00 23.80
C PHE A 98 16.17 -4.69 25.03
N GLY A 99 16.14 -5.56 26.04
CA GLY A 99 15.34 -5.37 27.26
C GLY A 99 13.82 -5.36 27.02
N LEU A 100 13.36 -6.09 26.00
CA LEU A 100 11.95 -6.17 25.61
C LEU A 100 11.28 -7.36 26.32
N SER A 101 10.02 -7.19 26.75
CA SER A 101 9.19 -8.30 27.23
C SER A 101 8.33 -8.86 26.10
N GLU A 102 8.00 -10.15 26.18
CA GLU A 102 6.86 -10.70 25.44
C GLU A 102 5.61 -9.95 25.93
N GLN A 103 4.84 -9.35 25.02
CA GLN A 103 3.51 -8.80 25.32
C GLN A 103 2.48 -9.91 25.22
#